data_AF-A0A9E2JLJ3-F1
#
_entry.id   AF-A0A9E2JLJ3-F1
#
_cell.length_a   1.000
_cell.length_b   1.000
_cell.length_c   1.000
_cell.angle_alpha   90.00
_cell.angle_beta   90.00
_cell.angle_gamma   90.00
#
_symmetry.space_group_name_H-M   'P 1'
#
loop_
_entity.id
_entity.type
_entity.pdbx_description
1 polymer ?
#
loop_
_entity_poly.entity_id
_entity_poly.type
_entity_poly.pdbx_seq_one_letter_code
_entity_poly.pdbx_strand_id
1 'polypeptide(L)'
;MRLADINTPDEGNRFLEEVFIPRFNSKFSVPPSKDGNVHKALSEIDKKNLNHIFSVQSRRRVNNDLTIQFKNNWYQLVELQQTTVRANDKILVEEWLDGSIHFNLREKYLSYTLLPERPKKIKQPPLILTTHRLNWKPSLNHPWRQYHKTEKRK
;
A
#
# COMPACT_ATOMS: atom_id res chain seq x y z
N MET A 1 10.24 26.21 13.43
CA MET A 1 10.18 27.69 13.47
C MET A 1 10.99 28.19 14.68
N ARG A 2 12.31 27.96 14.66
CA ARG A 2 13.17 28.10 15.85
C ARG A 2 13.20 29.50 16.46
N LEU A 3 13.09 30.55 15.65
CA LEU A 3 13.10 31.94 16.12
C LEU A 3 11.80 32.38 16.80
N ALA A 4 10.74 31.61 16.63
CA ALA A 4 9.44 31.84 17.28
C ALA A 4 9.16 30.79 18.36
N ASP A 5 10.15 29.96 18.72
CA ASP A 5 10.07 28.86 19.70
C ASP A 5 8.90 27.87 19.48
N ILE A 6 8.42 27.77 18.24
CA ILE A 6 7.33 26.85 17.85
C ILE A 6 7.90 25.47 17.54
N ASN A 7 7.35 24.46 18.22
CA ASN A 7 7.81 23.07 18.16
C ASN A 7 6.71 22.07 17.78
N THR A 8 5.47 22.51 17.59
CA THR A 8 4.35 21.65 17.18
C THR A 8 3.81 22.03 15.79
N PRO A 9 3.24 21.07 15.04
CA PRO A 9 2.58 21.36 13.76
C PRO A 9 1.43 22.37 13.89
N ASP A 10 0.64 22.26 14.96
CA ASP A 10 -0.54 23.12 15.16
C ASP A 10 -0.15 24.57 15.42
N GLU A 11 0.82 24.81 16.31
CA GLU A 11 1.41 26.14 16.52
C GLU A 11 2.07 26.67 15.23
N GLY A 12 2.66 25.78 14.43
CA GLY A 12 3.24 26.12 13.14
C GLY A 12 2.20 26.62 12.14
N ASN A 13 1.07 25.92 12.02
CA ASN A 13 -0.05 26.32 11.17
C ASN A 13 -0.63 27.66 11.63
N ARG A 14 -0.80 27.83 12.95
CA ARG A 14 -1.27 29.09 13.52
C ARG A 14 -0.33 30.27 13.21
N PHE A 15 0.98 30.07 13.40
CA PHE A 15 1.96 31.10 13.07
C PHE A 15 1.99 31.42 11.58
N LEU A 16 1.81 30.41 10.72
CA LEU A 16 1.76 30.61 9.28
C LEU A 16 0.63 31.59 8.92
N GLU A 17 -0.57 31.35 9.44
CA GLU A 17 -1.78 32.13 9.16
C GLU A 17 -1.77 33.51 9.82
N GLU A 18 -1.44 33.58 11.11
CA GLU A 18 -1.58 34.81 11.90
C GLU A 18 -0.37 35.75 11.77
N VAL A 19 0.84 35.24 11.55
CA VAL A 19 2.08 36.04 11.63
C VAL A 19 2.83 36.05 10.30
N PHE A 20 3.14 34.88 9.74
CA PHE A 20 4.01 34.79 8.57
C PHE A 20 3.34 35.38 7.33
N ILE A 21 2.14 34.90 6.99
CA ILE A 21 1.42 35.34 5.77
C ILE A 21 1.18 36.85 5.81
N PRO A 22 0.64 37.47 6.88
CA PRO A 22 0.46 38.93 6.94
C PRO A 22 1.77 39.70 6.82
N ARG A 23 2.82 39.28 7.55
CA ARG A 23 4.14 39.95 7.51
C ARG A 23 4.81 39.83 6.14
N PHE A 24 4.68 38.67 5.49
CA PHE A 24 5.23 38.42 4.17
C PHE A 24 4.49 39.22 3.10
N ASN A 25 3.15 39.16 3.11
CA ASN A 25 2.31 39.91 2.19
C ASN A 25 2.48 41.42 2.35
N SER A 26 2.70 41.93 3.56
CA SER A 26 3.01 43.36 3.74
C SER A 26 4.25 43.84 3.00
N LYS A 27 5.22 42.95 2.72
CA LYS A 27 6.47 43.30 2.03
C LYS A 27 6.45 42.96 0.54
N PHE A 28 5.76 41.89 0.17
CA PHE A 28 5.88 41.29 -1.16
C PHE A 28 4.54 41.17 -1.91
N SER A 29 3.41 41.47 -1.27
CA SER A 29 2.12 41.45 -1.96
C SER A 29 2.04 42.67 -2.88
N VAL A 30 1.68 42.40 -4.14
CA VAL A 30 1.41 43.43 -5.14
C VAL A 30 -0.08 43.36 -5.46
N PRO A 31 -0.82 44.48 -5.43
CA PRO A 31 -2.22 44.48 -5.80
C PRO A 31 -2.37 44.03 -7.26
N PRO A 32 -3.36 43.18 -7.58
CA PRO A 32 -3.57 42.74 -8.94
C PRO A 32 -3.97 43.93 -9.83
N SER A 33 -3.48 43.96 -11.07
CA SER A 33 -3.82 45.03 -12.02
C SER A 33 -5.30 45.02 -12.42
N LYS A 34 -5.95 43.86 -12.35
CA LYS A 34 -7.40 43.68 -12.54
C LYS A 34 -7.91 42.77 -11.45
N ASP A 35 -8.99 43.19 -10.80
CA ASP A 35 -9.67 42.35 -9.82
C ASP A 35 -10.41 41.22 -10.56
N GLY A 36 -10.12 39.97 -10.19
CA GLY A 36 -10.66 38.81 -10.89
C GLY A 36 -9.97 37.50 -10.48
N ASN A 37 -10.77 36.45 -10.35
CA ASN A 37 -10.27 35.11 -10.11
C ASN A 37 -9.79 34.50 -11.45
N VAL A 38 -8.47 34.31 -11.59
CA VAL A 38 -7.85 33.70 -12.77
C VAL A 38 -7.47 32.23 -12.52
N HIS A 39 -7.91 31.64 -11.40
CA HIS A 39 -7.67 30.24 -11.10
C HIS A 39 -8.48 29.34 -12.03
N LYS A 40 -7.90 28.19 -12.40
CA LYS A 40 -8.59 27.17 -13.18
C LYS A 40 -9.71 26.56 -12.33
N ALA A 41 -10.95 26.66 -12.81
CA ALA A 41 -12.07 25.96 -12.19
C ALA A 41 -11.84 24.44 -12.24
N LEU A 42 -12.18 23.75 -11.15
CA LEU A 42 -12.14 22.29 -11.08
C LEU A 42 -13.21 21.70 -11.99
N SER A 43 -12.84 20.72 -12.81
CA SER A 43 -13.80 19.96 -13.60
C SER A 43 -14.63 19.02 -12.70
N GLU A 44 -15.77 18.55 -13.21
CA GLU A 44 -16.59 17.52 -12.53
C GLU A 44 -15.76 16.27 -12.19
N ILE A 45 -14.80 15.93 -13.05
CA ILE A 45 -13.92 14.77 -12.90
C ILE A 45 -12.93 15.02 -11.75
N ASP A 46 -12.33 16.21 -11.71
CA ASP A 46 -11.38 16.58 -10.65
C ASP A 46 -12.07 16.52 -9.28
N LYS A 47 -13.30 17.06 -9.19
CA LYS A 47 -14.12 17.04 -7.98
C LYS A 47 -14.41 15.61 -7.50
N LYS A 48 -14.76 14.71 -8.41
CA LYS A 48 -15.00 13.29 -8.07
C LYS A 48 -13.74 12.56 -7.62
N ASN A 49 -12.58 12.99 -8.08
CA ASN A 49 -11.29 12.34 -7.81
C ASN A 49 -10.52 12.96 -6.64
N LEU A 50 -11.05 13.97 -5.95
CA LEU A 50 -10.34 14.67 -4.85
C LEU A 50 -9.85 13.70 -3.77
N ASN A 51 -10.69 12.76 -3.36
CA ASN A 51 -10.33 11.79 -2.32
C ASN A 51 -9.14 10.94 -2.73
N HIS A 52 -9.10 10.49 -3.99
CA HIS A 52 -7.97 9.76 -4.54
C HIS A 52 -6.71 10.66 -4.60
N ILE A 53 -6.84 11.90 -5.08
CA ILE A 53 -5.73 12.85 -5.26
C ILE A 53 -5.06 13.21 -3.92
N PHE A 54 -5.85 13.41 -2.87
CA PHE A 54 -5.36 13.81 -1.55
C PHE A 54 -5.13 12.63 -0.60
N SER A 55 -5.30 11.39 -1.07
CA SER A 55 -5.06 10.21 -0.24
C SER A 55 -3.58 9.93 -0.01
N VAL A 56 -3.28 9.31 1.13
CA VAL A 56 -2.00 8.67 1.37
C VAL A 56 -2.02 7.28 0.73
N GLN A 57 -1.22 7.11 -0.32
CA GLN A 57 -1.24 5.90 -1.14
C GLN A 57 -0.14 4.91 -0.75
N SER A 58 -0.50 3.63 -0.63
CA SER A 58 0.41 2.53 -0.29
C SER A 58 0.12 1.31 -1.15
N ARG A 59 1.15 0.62 -1.65
CA ARG A 59 0.94 -0.63 -2.42
C ARG A 59 0.93 -1.85 -1.50
N ARG A 60 -0.06 -2.73 -1.67
CA ARG A 60 -0.16 -4.03 -0.98
C ARG A 60 -0.46 -5.15 -1.98
N ARG A 61 -0.32 -6.39 -1.52
CA ARG A 61 -0.71 -7.57 -2.30
C ARG A 61 -1.93 -8.22 -1.67
N VAL A 62 -2.80 -8.74 -2.52
CA VAL A 62 -3.90 -9.61 -2.10
C VAL A 62 -3.31 -10.97 -1.75
N ASN A 63 -3.66 -11.50 -0.57
CA ASN A 63 -3.24 -12.83 -0.14
C ASN A 63 -4.01 -13.91 -0.91
N ASN A 64 -3.57 -15.17 -0.77
CA ASN A 64 -4.21 -16.30 -1.47
C ASN A 64 -5.66 -16.55 -1.02
N ASP A 65 -6.04 -16.10 0.17
CA ASP A 65 -7.40 -16.15 0.73
C ASP A 65 -8.22 -14.88 0.42
N LEU A 66 -7.75 -14.06 -0.53
CA LEU A 66 -8.35 -12.78 -0.91
C LEU A 66 -8.42 -11.76 0.23
N THR A 67 -7.53 -11.90 1.22
CA THR A 67 -7.38 -10.91 2.30
C THR A 67 -6.30 -9.90 1.98
N ILE A 68 -6.39 -8.71 2.56
CA ILE A 68 -5.40 -7.65 2.47
C ILE A 68 -4.99 -7.27 3.89
N GLN A 69 -3.68 -7.17 4.13
CA GLN A 69 -3.15 -6.70 5.41
C GLN A 69 -2.68 -5.25 5.29
N PHE A 70 -3.18 -4.38 6.17
CA PHE A 70 -2.76 -2.98 6.23
C PHE A 70 -2.90 -2.42 7.65
N LYS A 71 -1.85 -1.73 8.15
CA LYS A 71 -1.78 -1.16 9.52
C LYS A 71 -2.28 -2.12 10.62
N ASN A 72 -1.74 -3.34 10.65
CA ASN A 72 -2.12 -4.42 11.58
C ASN A 72 -3.57 -4.94 11.46
N ASN A 73 -4.38 -4.39 10.57
CA ASN A 73 -5.72 -4.83 10.28
C ASN A 73 -5.76 -5.79 9.08
N TRP A 74 -6.78 -6.64 9.07
CA TRP A 74 -7.05 -7.61 8.01
C TRP A 74 -8.39 -7.28 7.36
N TYR A 75 -8.39 -7.18 6.04
CA TYR A 75 -9.55 -6.83 5.25
C TYR A 75 -9.87 -7.99 4.32
N GLN A 76 -11.07 -8.55 4.42
CA GLN A 76 -11.56 -9.57 3.51
C GLN A 76 -12.25 -8.91 2.34
N LEU A 77 -11.84 -9.24 1.12
CA LEU A 77 -12.58 -8.80 -0.07
C LEU A 77 -13.90 -9.58 -0.18
N VAL A 78 -14.98 -8.87 -0.52
CA VAL A 78 -16.29 -9.46 -0.80
C VAL A 78 -16.21 -10.29 -2.09
N GLU A 79 -17.02 -11.32 -2.21
CA GLU A 79 -17.05 -12.21 -3.38
C GLU A 79 -17.37 -11.47 -4.68
N LEU A 80 -18.38 -10.60 -4.67
CA LEU A 80 -18.78 -9.80 -5.83
C LEU A 80 -17.99 -8.49 -5.88
N GLN A 81 -17.22 -8.34 -6.95
CA GLN A 81 -16.38 -7.17 -7.21
C GLN A 81 -16.66 -6.58 -8.59
N GLN A 82 -16.39 -5.29 -8.75
CA GLN A 82 -16.51 -4.61 -10.03
C GLN A 82 -15.38 -4.98 -11.02
N THR A 83 -14.35 -5.67 -10.54
CA THR A 83 -13.17 -6.08 -11.31
C THR A 83 -12.70 -7.45 -10.87
N THR A 84 -12.04 -8.18 -11.76
CA THR A 84 -11.45 -9.49 -11.41
C THR A 84 -10.23 -9.27 -10.52
N VAL A 85 -10.33 -9.72 -9.27
CA VAL A 85 -9.23 -9.76 -8.31
C VAL A 85 -8.62 -11.16 -8.30
N ARG A 86 -7.28 -11.25 -8.37
CA ARG A 86 -6.55 -12.51 -8.24
C ARG A 86 -5.65 -12.49 -7.01
N ALA A 87 -5.38 -13.68 -6.48
CA ALA A 87 -4.35 -13.85 -5.48
C ALA A 87 -3.01 -13.30 -5.97
N ASN A 88 -2.27 -12.61 -5.10
CA ASN A 88 -1.01 -11.92 -5.36
C ASN A 88 -1.09 -10.68 -6.27
N ASP A 89 -2.27 -10.23 -6.66
CA ASP A 89 -2.43 -8.96 -7.35
C ASP A 89 -1.92 -7.82 -6.48
N LYS A 90 -1.20 -6.87 -7.11
CA LYS A 90 -0.78 -5.63 -6.46
C LYS A 90 -1.92 -4.63 -6.53
N ILE A 91 -2.35 -4.16 -5.38
CA ILE A 91 -3.43 -3.19 -5.21
C ILE A 91 -2.89 -1.89 -4.59
N LEU A 92 -3.60 -0.80 -4.83
CA LEU A 92 -3.37 0.47 -4.18
C LEU A 92 -4.29 0.55 -2.95
N VAL A 93 -3.70 0.82 -1.80
CA VAL A 93 -4.40 1.17 -0.57
C VAL A 93 -4.36 2.68 -0.45
N GLU A 94 -5.52 3.29 -0.36
CA GLU A 94 -5.70 4.73 -0.22
C GLU A 94 -6.23 5.01 1.17
N GLU A 95 -5.49 5.76 1.96
CA GLU A 95 -5.99 6.33 3.21
C GLU A 95 -6.42 7.77 2.92
N TRP A 96 -7.73 7.99 2.97
CA TRP A 96 -8.32 9.29 2.70
C TRP A 96 -8.12 10.23 3.89
N LEU A 97 -8.35 11.54 3.70
CA LEU A 97 -8.13 12.56 4.73
C LEU A 97 -9.05 12.40 5.95
N ASP A 98 -10.18 11.71 5.80
CA ASP A 98 -11.10 11.34 6.87
C ASP A 98 -10.62 10.12 7.70
N GLY A 99 -9.51 9.50 7.30
CA GLY A 99 -8.95 8.30 7.90
C GLY A 99 -9.58 6.99 7.41
N SER A 100 -10.53 7.05 6.47
CA SER A 100 -11.10 5.86 5.84
C SER A 100 -10.09 5.20 4.91
N ILE A 101 -10.20 3.88 4.76
CA ILE A 101 -9.28 3.08 3.95
C ILE A 101 -10.02 2.56 2.74
N HIS A 102 -9.45 2.75 1.56
CA HIS A 102 -10.06 2.31 0.31
C HIS A 102 -9.04 1.47 -0.47
N PHE A 103 -9.53 0.43 -1.14
CA PHE A 103 -8.69 -0.43 -1.99
C PHE A 103 -9.04 -0.20 -3.44
N ASN A 104 -8.06 0.22 -4.23
CA ASN A 104 -8.20 0.49 -5.65
C ASN A 104 -7.37 -0.51 -6.45
N LEU A 105 -8.04 -1.17 -7.40
CA LEU A 105 -7.42 -2.05 -8.38
C LEU A 105 -7.92 -1.69 -9.77
N ARG A 106 -7.01 -1.23 -10.64
CA ARG A 106 -7.32 -0.85 -12.02
C ARG A 106 -8.44 0.20 -12.09
N GLU A 107 -8.31 1.26 -11.30
CA GLU A 107 -9.25 2.40 -11.24
C GLU A 107 -10.65 2.05 -10.72
N LYS A 108 -10.77 0.89 -10.05
CA LYS A 108 -12.02 0.44 -9.44
C LYS A 108 -11.82 0.17 -7.96
N TYR A 109 -12.71 0.73 -7.15
CA TYR A 109 -12.72 0.47 -5.71
C TYR A 109 -13.29 -0.92 -5.42
N LEU A 110 -12.63 -1.63 -4.51
CA LEU A 110 -13.01 -2.97 -4.09
C LEU A 110 -13.86 -2.91 -2.82
N SER A 111 -14.93 -3.70 -2.79
CA SER A 111 -15.77 -3.89 -1.60
C SER A 111 -15.07 -4.82 -0.61
N TYR A 112 -15.02 -4.45 0.66
CA TYR A 112 -14.33 -5.23 1.68
C TYR A 112 -15.04 -5.19 3.03
N THR A 113 -14.70 -6.14 3.90
CA THR A 113 -15.11 -6.16 5.31
C THR A 113 -13.88 -6.24 6.21
N LEU A 114 -13.90 -5.50 7.32
CA LEU A 114 -12.86 -5.57 8.34
C LEU A 114 -13.01 -6.88 9.13
N LEU A 115 -11.94 -7.66 9.22
CA LEU A 115 -11.89 -8.85 10.06
C LEU A 115 -11.44 -8.49 11.48
N PRO A 116 -12.08 -9.03 12.53
CA PRO A 116 -11.69 -8.78 13.92
C PRO A 116 -10.35 -9.42 14.27
N GLU A 117 -10.02 -10.55 13.62
CA GLU A 117 -8.81 -11.31 13.87
C GLU A 117 -8.10 -11.68 12.57
N ARG A 118 -6.83 -12.06 12.71
CA ARG A 118 -6.03 -12.58 11.61
C ARG A 118 -6.67 -13.87 11.06
N PRO A 119 -6.91 -13.97 9.74
CA PRO A 119 -7.39 -15.20 9.11
C PRO A 119 -6.41 -16.35 9.35
N LYS A 120 -6.93 -17.50 9.77
CA LYS A 120 -6.12 -18.70 10.02
C LYS A 120 -5.66 -19.25 8.67
N LYS A 121 -4.34 -19.41 8.51
CA LYS A 121 -3.76 -20.00 7.32
C LYS A 121 -4.17 -21.47 7.22
N ILE A 122 -5.03 -21.79 6.26
CA ILE A 122 -5.39 -23.18 5.94
C ILE A 122 -4.17 -23.83 5.27
N LYS A 123 -3.54 -24.78 5.96
CA LYS A 123 -2.47 -25.60 5.38
C LYS A 123 -3.13 -26.69 4.55
N GLN A 124 -3.27 -26.47 3.24
CA GLN A 124 -3.64 -27.55 2.34
C GLN A 124 -2.42 -28.47 2.18
N PRO A 125 -2.55 -29.80 2.44
CA PRO A 125 -1.48 -30.72 2.10
C PRO A 125 -1.24 -30.65 0.59
N PRO A 126 0.03 -30.70 0.12
CA PRO A 126 0.29 -30.72 -1.31
C PRO A 126 -0.42 -31.93 -1.93
N LEU A 127 -1.10 -31.71 -3.06
CA LEU A 127 -1.60 -32.79 -3.91
C LEU A 127 -0.39 -33.53 -4.48
N ILE A 128 0.03 -34.60 -3.82
CA ILE A 128 1.10 -35.47 -4.31
C ILE A 128 0.46 -36.42 -5.33
N LEU A 129 0.63 -36.11 -6.62
CA LEU A 129 0.17 -36.94 -7.74
C LEU A 129 1.13 -38.12 -8.04
N THR A 130 2.11 -38.37 -7.19
CA THR A 130 3.09 -39.45 -7.36
C THR A 130 2.81 -40.58 -6.38
N THR A 131 2.73 -41.79 -6.92
CA THR A 131 2.59 -43.03 -6.15
C THR A 131 3.86 -43.43 -5.41
N HIS A 132 5.01 -42.88 -5.81
CA HIS A 132 6.33 -43.21 -5.28
C HIS A 132 6.86 -42.12 -4.35
N ARG A 133 7.71 -42.53 -3.40
CA ARG A 133 8.32 -41.62 -2.41
C ARG A 133 9.29 -40.67 -3.12
N LEU A 134 8.96 -39.36 -3.11
CA LEU A 134 9.81 -38.28 -3.65
C LEU A 134 11.18 -38.17 -2.97
N ASN A 135 11.31 -38.68 -1.75
CA ASN A 135 12.55 -38.66 -0.97
C ASN A 135 13.31 -40.00 -1.04
N TRP A 136 13.43 -40.59 -2.23
CA TRP A 136 14.26 -41.78 -2.40
C TRP A 136 15.74 -41.38 -2.29
N LYS A 137 16.38 -41.81 -1.19
CA LYS A 137 17.83 -41.68 -1.03
C LYS A 137 18.47 -42.85 -1.77
N PRO A 138 19.35 -42.61 -2.77
CA PRO A 138 20.03 -43.69 -3.46
C PRO A 138 20.84 -44.53 -2.46
N SER A 139 20.97 -45.84 -2.74
CA SER A 139 21.70 -46.76 -1.87
C SER A 139 23.16 -46.33 -1.69
N LEU A 140 23.80 -46.82 -0.61
CA LEU A 140 25.21 -46.52 -0.31
C LEU A 140 26.16 -46.88 -1.47
N ASN A 141 25.79 -47.85 -2.31
CA ASN A 141 26.58 -48.35 -3.42
C ASN A 141 26.30 -47.62 -4.75
N HIS A 142 25.52 -46.53 -4.74
CA HIS A 142 25.20 -45.81 -5.97
C HIS A 142 26.43 -45.05 -6.51
N PRO A 143 26.73 -45.09 -7.83
CA PRO A 143 27.94 -44.48 -8.42
C PRO A 143 28.16 -43.02 -8.06
N TRP A 144 27.07 -42.22 -8.00
CA TRP A 144 27.10 -40.80 -7.64
C TRP A 144 27.49 -40.52 -6.17
N ARG A 145 27.36 -41.51 -5.27
CA ARG A 145 27.82 -41.42 -3.87
C ARG A 145 29.29 -41.84 -3.71
N GLN A 146 29.85 -42.53 -4.70
CA GLN A 146 31.21 -43.07 -4.68
C GLN A 146 32.24 -42.10 -5.31
N TYR A 147 31.81 -40.97 -5.88
CA TYR A 147 32.68 -40.04 -6.62
C TYR A 147 33.62 -39.18 -5.76
N HIS A 148 33.82 -39.50 -4.48
CA HIS A 148 34.73 -38.76 -3.59
C HIS A 148 35.77 -39.67 -2.93
N LYS A 149 36.74 -40.16 -3.70
CA LYS A 149 38.09 -40.49 -3.22
C LYS A 149 39.11 -40.34 -4.36
N THR A 150 39.39 -39.11 -4.77
CA THR A 150 40.65 -38.83 -5.46
C THR A 150 41.75 -38.75 -4.41
N GLU A 151 42.61 -39.77 -4.39
CA GLU A 151 43.83 -39.81 -3.59
C GLU A 151 44.69 -38.58 -3.89
N LYS A 152 45.06 -37.82 -2.85
CA LYS A 152 46.09 -36.78 -2.95
C LYS A 152 47.40 -37.46 -3.33
N ARG A 153 47.85 -37.28 -4.58
CA ARG A 153 49.20 -37.67 -5.02
C ARG A 153 50.22 -36.80 -4.26
N LYS A 154 51.15 -37.46 -3.55
CA LYS A 154 52.40 -36.87 -3.05
C LYS A 154 53.41 -36.76 -4.18
#